data_AF-A0A7X9IXS0-F1
#
_entry.id   AF-A0A7X9IXS0-F1
#
_cell.length_a   1.000
_cell.length_b   1.000
_cell.length_c   1.000
_cell.angle_alpha   90.00
_cell.angle_beta   90.00
_cell.angle_gamma   90.00
#
_symmetry.space_group_name_H-M   'P 1'
#
loop_
_entity.id
_entity.type
_entity.pdbx_description
1 polymer ?
#
loop_
_entity_poly.entity_id
_entity_poly.type
_entity_poly.pdbx_seq_one_letter_code
_entity_poly.pdbx_strand_id
1 'polypeptide(L)'
;MNLRAATTSRICFWYAGESESCCDHFYFSIDGTTSLQREGSFTSWTEFCTDVAPGVHDFKWRYTKDSSVHTGWDGFWIDDVMLFTDRAETCDDGNTTGGDGCSPICTEEVCGSGYVDPGEECDDGNTIDADACTSACRRARCGDGYVNVSPTGDGFESGGLARLPWSVGSGTNGWSVLDLPATAHGGRDVLASGNAGLHSTTSYAELSLTAGTGGQICFWYRGSSESSYDYFRFRVDGAEQLSRSGSYTTWTNFCYAVAAGAHTYRWEYSKDGSVNSGEDRYMIDDLQLPPSLEACDDGNTTPGDGCDEFCRLE
;
A
#
# COMPACT_ATOMS: atom_id res chain seq x y z
N MET A 1 29.95 3.61 10.16
CA MET A 1 29.06 4.53 9.42
C MET A 1 28.22 5.23 10.46
N ASN A 2 28.16 6.57 10.45
CA ASN A 2 27.30 7.33 11.38
C ASN A 2 25.95 7.56 10.70
N LEU A 3 24.89 7.00 11.25
CA LEU A 3 23.52 7.19 10.76
C LEU A 3 22.61 7.52 11.93
N ARG A 4 21.62 8.35 11.68
CA ARG A 4 20.59 8.71 12.66
C ARG A 4 19.36 7.86 12.39
N ALA A 5 19.04 6.95 13.31
CA ALA A 5 17.74 6.31 13.42
C ALA A 5 16.82 7.28 14.18
N ALA A 6 15.72 7.72 13.57
CA ALA A 6 14.75 8.56 14.27
C ALA A 6 13.88 7.72 15.24
N THR A 7 13.76 6.42 14.96
CA THR A 7 12.76 5.45 15.44
C THR A 7 13.40 4.06 15.57
N THR A 8 12.65 3.03 16.00
CA THR A 8 13.17 1.65 16.10
C THR A 8 13.42 1.05 14.70
N SER A 9 14.60 1.31 14.14
CA SER A 9 14.96 0.86 12.80
C SER A 9 15.41 -0.60 12.78
N ARG A 10 15.47 -1.24 11.62
CA ARG A 10 16.08 -2.55 11.42
C ARG A 10 17.24 -2.46 10.42
N ILE A 11 18.43 -2.90 10.82
CA ILE A 11 19.56 -3.05 9.91
C ILE A 11 19.66 -4.50 9.45
N CYS A 12 19.70 -4.70 8.14
CA CYS A 12 19.89 -5.99 7.50
C CYS A 12 21.06 -5.94 6.52
N PHE A 13 21.79 -7.04 6.40
CA PHE A 13 22.80 -7.22 5.36
C PHE A 13 23.06 -8.70 5.11
N TRP A 14 23.51 -9.01 3.90
CA TRP A 14 24.01 -10.32 3.54
C TRP A 14 25.49 -10.42 3.84
N TYR A 15 25.95 -11.58 4.31
CA TYR A 15 27.37 -11.83 4.56
C TYR A 15 27.78 -13.25 4.15
N ALA A 16 29.03 -13.37 3.70
CA ALA A 16 29.70 -14.62 3.36
C ALA A 16 31.17 -14.55 3.81
N GLY A 17 31.83 -15.68 4.00
CA GLY A 17 33.22 -15.69 4.47
C GLY A 17 33.94 -16.99 4.16
N GLU A 18 35.22 -16.88 3.81
CA GLU A 18 36.14 -18.00 3.67
C GLU A 18 37.35 -17.73 4.56
N SER A 19 37.41 -18.41 5.69
CA SER A 19 38.42 -18.19 6.73
C SER A 19 38.70 -19.45 7.54
N GLU A 20 39.80 -19.44 8.30
CA GLU A 20 40.17 -20.55 9.17
C GLU A 20 39.16 -20.74 10.31
N SER A 21 38.78 -22.00 10.55
CA SER A 21 38.00 -22.37 11.72
C SER A 21 38.89 -22.43 12.95
N CYS A 22 38.97 -21.34 13.71
CA CYS A 22 39.40 -21.26 15.12
C CYS A 22 39.87 -19.85 15.54
N CYS A 23 40.15 -18.98 14.57
CA CYS A 23 41.17 -17.97 14.81
C CYS A 23 40.88 -16.64 14.11
N ASP A 24 40.18 -16.70 12.98
CA ASP A 24 39.67 -15.51 12.32
C ASP A 24 38.23 -15.23 12.73
N HIS A 25 37.93 -13.96 12.99
CA HIS A 25 36.62 -13.56 13.46
C HIS A 25 36.09 -12.36 12.69
N PHE A 26 34.82 -12.46 12.33
CA PHE A 26 34.03 -11.34 11.83
C PHE A 26 33.01 -10.90 12.86
N TYR A 27 32.94 -9.60 13.04
CA TYR A 27 32.06 -8.94 13.98
C TYR A 27 31.23 -7.89 13.27
N PHE A 28 29.97 -7.79 13.67
CA PHE A 28 29.18 -6.58 13.46
C PHE A 28 28.73 -6.04 14.82
N SER A 29 28.88 -4.73 14.98
CA SER A 29 28.60 -4.02 16.23
C SER A 29 27.84 -2.72 16.01
N ILE A 30 27.01 -2.38 16.99
CA ILE A 30 26.24 -1.14 17.10
C ILE A 30 26.71 -0.44 18.37
N ASP A 31 27.24 0.77 18.25
CA ASP A 31 27.82 1.57 19.35
C ASP A 31 28.86 0.81 20.18
N GLY A 32 29.61 -0.06 19.52
CA GLY A 32 30.62 -0.90 20.16
C GLY A 32 30.09 -2.16 20.83
N THR A 33 28.78 -2.39 20.86
CA THR A 33 28.18 -3.66 21.32
C THR A 33 28.10 -4.64 20.16
N THR A 34 28.67 -5.85 20.32
CA THR A 34 28.65 -6.89 19.28
C THR A 34 27.28 -7.53 19.16
N SER A 35 26.66 -7.41 17.98
CA SER A 35 25.36 -8.03 17.65
C SER A 35 25.52 -9.31 16.82
N LEU A 36 26.65 -9.47 16.12
CA LEU A 36 26.97 -10.66 15.34
C LEU A 36 28.45 -11.00 15.50
N GLN A 37 28.75 -12.28 15.72
CA GLN A 37 30.09 -12.85 15.64
C GLN A 37 30.06 -14.16 14.85
N ARG A 38 31.04 -14.34 13.95
CA ARG A 38 31.21 -15.53 13.12
C ARG A 38 32.68 -15.92 13.00
N GLU A 39 32.93 -17.20 12.84
CA GLU A 39 34.24 -17.82 12.63
C GLU A 39 34.14 -18.95 11.59
N GLY A 40 35.27 -19.28 10.97
CA GLY A 40 35.33 -20.33 9.95
C GLY A 40 34.76 -19.95 8.58
N SER A 41 34.71 -20.93 7.69
CA SER A 41 34.26 -20.77 6.31
C SER A 41 32.75 -21.03 6.17
N PHE A 42 32.04 -20.06 5.61
CA PHE A 42 30.64 -20.12 5.23
C PHE A 42 30.46 -19.45 3.85
N THR A 43 30.56 -20.27 2.81
CA THR A 43 30.56 -19.84 1.41
C THR A 43 29.17 -19.53 0.86
N SER A 44 28.12 -19.81 1.63
CA SER A 44 26.75 -19.46 1.29
C SER A 44 26.40 -18.11 1.91
N TRP A 45 25.92 -17.19 1.06
CA TRP A 45 25.34 -15.93 1.51
C TRP A 45 24.28 -16.19 2.57
N THR A 46 24.43 -15.53 3.71
CA THR A 46 23.52 -15.60 4.84
C THR A 46 23.06 -14.19 5.20
N GLU A 47 21.77 -14.00 5.42
CA GLU A 47 21.23 -12.72 5.88
C GLU A 47 21.36 -12.58 7.40
N PHE A 48 21.73 -11.39 7.86
CA PHE A 48 21.64 -10.98 9.26
C PHE A 48 20.77 -9.73 9.36
N CYS A 49 19.82 -9.74 10.28
CA CYS A 49 18.99 -8.59 10.62
C CYS A 49 18.95 -8.38 12.14
N THR A 50 18.97 -7.12 12.58
CA THR A 50 18.78 -6.77 13.99
C THR A 50 18.11 -5.40 14.13
N ASP A 51 17.33 -5.24 15.18
CA ASP A 51 16.67 -3.97 15.50
C ASP A 51 17.70 -2.98 16.09
N VAL A 52 17.47 -1.70 15.83
CA VAL A 52 18.31 -0.56 16.20
C VAL A 52 17.40 0.42 16.92
N ALA A 53 17.75 0.76 18.16
CA ALA A 53 16.99 1.75 18.92
C ALA A 53 16.99 3.13 18.23
N PRO A 54 16.07 4.03 18.60
CA PRO A 54 16.13 5.42 18.17
C PRO A 54 17.42 6.09 18.64
N GLY A 55 18.11 6.82 17.76
CA GLY A 55 19.35 7.52 18.10
C GLY A 55 20.35 7.64 16.96
N VAL A 56 21.47 8.32 17.23
CA VAL A 56 22.64 8.29 16.33
C VAL A 56 23.48 7.08 16.71
N HIS A 57 23.70 6.19 15.76
CA HIS A 57 24.40 4.94 15.98
C HIS A 57 25.64 4.82 15.08
N ASP A 58 26.67 4.18 15.64
CA ASP A 58 27.87 3.77 14.93
C ASP A 58 27.80 2.28 14.57
N PHE A 59 27.59 2.02 13.28
CA PHE A 59 27.63 0.68 12.71
C PHE A 59 29.05 0.34 12.27
N LYS A 60 29.55 -0.81 12.76
CA LYS A 60 30.91 -1.26 12.47
C LYS A 60 30.99 -2.75 12.20
N TRP A 61 31.44 -3.07 10.99
CA TRP A 61 31.94 -4.38 10.61
C TRP A 61 33.44 -4.44 10.86
N ARG A 62 33.90 -5.54 11.46
CA ARG A 62 35.31 -5.77 11.75
C ARG A 62 35.65 -7.21 11.47
N TYR A 63 36.66 -7.42 10.65
CA TYR A 63 37.33 -8.71 10.49
C TYR A 63 38.67 -8.66 11.23
N THR A 64 38.94 -9.65 12.08
CA THR A 64 40.24 -9.85 12.73
C THR A 64 40.83 -11.14 12.22
N LYS A 65 41.94 -11.00 11.51
CA LYS A 65 42.78 -12.11 11.08
C LYS A 65 43.88 -12.37 12.09
N ASP A 66 44.21 -13.63 12.33
CA ASP A 66 45.37 -13.99 13.12
C ASP A 66 46.67 -14.04 12.28
N SER A 67 47.72 -14.69 12.81
CA SER A 67 49.01 -14.81 12.12
C SER A 67 49.16 -16.06 11.23
N SER A 68 48.18 -16.97 11.20
CA SER A 68 48.25 -18.14 10.31
C SER A 68 47.88 -17.80 8.87
N VAL A 69 48.23 -18.73 7.98
CA VAL A 69 48.13 -18.56 6.53
C VAL A 69 47.06 -19.53 6.04
N HIS A 70 45.86 -19.00 5.77
CA HIS A 70 44.82 -19.73 5.08
C HIS A 70 45.08 -19.75 3.56
N THR A 71 44.70 -20.82 2.89
CA THR A 71 44.68 -20.89 1.42
C THR A 71 43.29 -20.49 0.92
N GLY A 72 43.21 -19.55 -0.02
CA GLY A 72 41.93 -19.07 -0.56
C GLY A 72 41.84 -17.55 -0.51
N TRP A 73 40.63 -17.00 -0.45
CA TRP A 73 40.39 -15.56 -0.39
C TRP A 73 40.62 -14.95 0.99
N ASP A 74 40.52 -15.78 2.05
CA ASP A 74 40.91 -15.42 3.42
C ASP A 74 40.31 -14.09 3.87
N GLY A 75 38.98 -14.04 3.83
CA GLY A 75 38.24 -12.80 3.90
C GLY A 75 36.75 -12.98 4.07
N PHE A 76 36.10 -11.86 4.36
CA PHE A 76 34.66 -11.76 4.57
C PHE A 76 34.10 -10.70 3.63
N TRP A 77 32.91 -10.98 3.12
CA TRP A 77 32.15 -10.10 2.24
C TRP A 77 30.83 -9.75 2.89
N ILE A 78 30.42 -8.51 2.66
CA ILE A 78 29.08 -8.03 2.99
C ILE A 78 28.45 -7.48 1.71
N ASP A 79 27.15 -7.66 1.58
CA ASP A 79 26.36 -7.12 0.47
C ASP A 79 24.99 -6.69 0.97
N ASP A 80 24.29 -5.88 0.18
CA ASP A 80 22.91 -5.43 0.43
C ASP A 80 22.70 -4.88 1.86
N VAL A 81 23.58 -3.96 2.28
CA VAL A 81 23.44 -3.28 3.56
C VAL A 81 22.27 -2.31 3.50
N MET A 82 21.19 -2.65 4.17
CA MET A 82 19.95 -1.88 4.23
C MET A 82 19.66 -1.44 5.66
N LEU A 83 19.31 -0.17 5.82
CA LEU A 83 18.70 0.35 7.04
C LEU A 83 17.24 0.64 6.72
N PHE A 84 16.36 -0.22 7.21
CA PHE A 84 14.93 0.00 7.16
C PHE A 84 14.54 0.85 8.37
N THR A 85 14.03 2.04 8.15
CA THR A 85 13.05 2.57 9.08
C THR A 85 11.77 1.80 8.77
N ASP A 86 11.20 1.11 9.75
CA ASP A 86 9.77 0.93 9.75
C ASP A 86 9.11 2.27 9.40
N ARG A 87 8.07 2.23 8.56
CA ARG A 87 7.39 3.37 7.94
C ARG A 87 7.49 4.61 8.81
N ALA A 88 7.97 5.73 8.28
CA ALA A 88 8.22 6.97 9.02
C ALA A 88 7.16 7.22 10.10
N GLU A 89 7.42 6.73 11.31
CA GLU A 89 6.46 6.82 12.39
C GLU A 89 6.49 8.26 12.91
N THR A 90 5.33 8.89 12.96
CA THR A 90 5.22 10.28 13.42
C THR A 90 5.03 10.34 14.94
N CYS A 91 4.75 9.20 15.58
CA CYS A 91 4.62 9.03 17.03
C CYS A 91 5.04 7.61 17.46
N ASP A 92 5.25 7.41 18.77
CA ASP A 92 5.39 6.10 19.44
C ASP A 92 4.89 6.26 20.89
N ASP A 93 3.85 5.50 21.27
CA ASP A 93 3.30 5.48 22.63
C ASP A 93 3.58 4.16 23.39
N GLY A 94 4.44 3.31 22.81
CA GLY A 94 4.90 2.06 23.42
C GLY A 94 3.88 0.92 23.38
N ASN A 95 2.81 1.01 22.60
CA ASN A 95 1.86 -0.09 22.41
C ASN A 95 1.19 -0.09 21.02
N THR A 96 0.12 -0.88 20.83
CA THR A 96 -0.60 -0.99 19.53
C THR A 96 -2.12 -0.79 19.71
N THR A 97 -2.52 -0.18 20.83
CA THR A 97 -3.88 0.31 21.03
C THR A 97 -4.02 1.56 20.16
N GLY A 98 -5.24 1.86 19.73
CA GLY A 98 -5.54 3.16 19.10
C GLY A 98 -6.41 3.99 20.04
N GLY A 99 -6.38 5.29 19.85
CA GLY A 99 -7.07 6.32 20.62
C GLY A 99 -6.31 6.78 21.86
N ASP A 100 -5.05 6.37 22.05
CA ASP A 100 -4.17 6.74 23.17
C ASP A 100 -3.04 7.70 22.79
N GLY A 101 -3.08 8.27 21.59
CA GLY A 101 -2.18 9.32 21.13
C GLY A 101 -1.17 8.86 20.08
N CYS A 102 -1.15 7.57 19.74
CA CYS A 102 -0.46 7.06 18.58
C CYS A 102 -1.22 5.88 17.97
N SER A 103 -1.39 5.86 16.65
CA SER A 103 -2.15 4.80 15.99
C SER A 103 -1.40 3.45 16.05
N PRO A 104 -2.08 2.30 15.86
CA PRO A 104 -1.45 0.97 15.83
C PRO A 104 -0.42 0.74 14.71
N ILE A 105 -0.27 1.71 13.80
CA ILE A 105 0.70 1.72 12.70
C ILE A 105 1.72 2.86 12.84
N CYS A 106 1.79 3.44 14.04
CA CYS A 106 2.72 4.47 14.46
C CYS A 106 2.57 5.82 13.73
N THR A 107 1.33 6.27 13.54
CA THR A 107 1.01 7.61 12.99
C THR A 107 0.22 8.44 14.00
N GLU A 108 0.48 9.75 14.06
CA GLU A 108 -0.30 10.68 14.88
C GLU A 108 -1.80 10.54 14.56
N GLU A 109 -2.61 10.42 15.61
CA GLU A 109 -4.06 10.23 15.51
C GLU A 109 -4.75 11.60 15.31
N VAL A 110 -4.72 12.09 14.08
CA VAL A 110 -5.26 13.38 13.69
C VAL A 110 -6.10 13.25 12.43
N CYS A 111 -7.15 14.07 12.36
CA CYS A 111 -7.95 14.12 11.16
C CYS A 111 -7.14 14.64 9.96
N GLY A 112 -7.24 13.92 8.85
CA GLY A 112 -6.48 14.13 7.63
C GLY A 112 -5.15 13.37 7.60
N SER A 113 -4.98 12.35 8.44
CA SER A 113 -3.71 11.61 8.58
C SER A 113 -3.46 10.59 7.47
N GLY A 114 -4.50 10.06 6.83
CA GLY A 114 -4.37 8.77 6.15
C GLY A 114 -5.38 7.74 6.65
N TYR A 115 -5.67 7.77 7.94
CA TYR A 115 -6.12 6.59 8.66
C TYR A 115 -7.35 6.92 9.47
N VAL A 116 -8.34 6.02 9.44
CA VAL A 116 -9.56 6.17 10.23
C VAL A 116 -9.26 5.73 11.65
N ASP A 117 -8.99 6.70 12.52
CA ASP A 117 -8.64 6.45 13.92
C ASP A 117 -9.89 6.32 14.82
N PRO A 118 -9.76 5.76 16.04
CA PRO A 118 -10.89 5.62 16.95
C PRO A 118 -11.59 6.96 17.26
N GLY A 119 -12.83 7.10 16.79
CA GLY A 119 -13.66 8.29 16.99
C GLY A 119 -13.96 9.05 15.70
N GLU A 120 -13.24 8.74 14.62
CA GLU A 120 -13.46 9.27 13.28
C GLU A 120 -14.53 8.45 12.53
N GLU A 121 -15.30 9.12 11.67
CA GLU A 121 -16.24 8.43 10.77
C GLU A 121 -15.61 8.08 9.43
N CYS A 122 -14.59 8.84 9.03
CA CYS A 122 -13.81 8.77 7.82
C CYS A 122 -12.48 9.52 8.04
N ASP A 123 -11.50 9.29 7.19
CA ASP A 123 -10.29 10.08 7.06
C ASP A 123 -9.82 9.97 5.61
N ASP A 124 -9.72 11.08 4.91
CA ASP A 124 -9.34 11.11 3.51
C ASP A 124 -7.98 11.78 3.26
N GLY A 125 -7.20 12.02 4.33
CA GLY A 125 -5.79 12.37 4.25
C GLY A 125 -5.57 13.84 3.92
N ASN A 126 -6.63 14.64 4.05
CA ASN A 126 -6.59 16.06 3.89
C ASN A 126 -7.52 16.73 4.94
N THR A 127 -7.63 18.05 4.92
CA THR A 127 -8.45 18.84 5.87
C THR A 127 -9.39 19.79 5.13
N ILE A 128 -9.92 19.36 3.99
CA ILE A 128 -10.81 20.12 3.12
C ILE A 128 -12.25 19.75 3.50
N ASP A 129 -13.07 20.75 3.82
CA ASP A 129 -14.46 20.48 4.23
C ASP A 129 -15.39 20.11 3.06
N ALA A 130 -15.01 20.43 1.83
CA ALA A 130 -15.84 20.28 0.63
C ALA A 130 -15.61 18.96 -0.13
N ASP A 131 -15.17 17.91 0.57
CA ASP A 131 -15.07 16.57 0.01
C ASP A 131 -15.94 15.55 0.76
N ALA A 132 -15.72 14.25 0.56
CA ALA A 132 -16.54 13.25 1.24
C ALA A 132 -16.24 13.14 2.75
N CYS A 133 -15.10 13.66 3.22
CA CYS A 133 -14.67 13.61 4.59
C CYS A 133 -14.21 14.98 5.09
N THR A 134 -15.09 15.66 5.81
CA THR A 134 -14.83 17.00 6.36
C THR A 134 -13.56 17.05 7.22
N SER A 135 -13.02 18.25 7.45
CA SER A 135 -11.86 18.48 8.33
C SER A 135 -12.10 18.11 9.81
N ALA A 136 -13.34 17.76 10.16
CA ALA A 136 -13.74 17.22 11.45
C ALA A 136 -13.85 15.68 11.46
N CYS A 137 -13.40 15.00 10.40
CA CYS A 137 -13.45 13.55 10.19
C CYS A 137 -14.87 12.98 10.34
N ARG A 138 -15.82 13.75 9.81
CA ARG A 138 -17.23 13.38 9.65
C ARG A 138 -17.51 13.22 8.18
N ARG A 139 -18.33 12.21 7.84
CA ARG A 139 -18.85 12.08 6.48
C ARG A 139 -19.64 13.33 6.13
N ALA A 140 -19.32 13.94 5.00
CA ALA A 140 -20.03 15.10 4.50
C ALA A 140 -21.50 14.78 4.18
N ARG A 141 -22.37 15.79 4.26
CA ARG A 141 -23.82 15.61 4.14
C ARG A 141 -24.42 16.78 3.39
N CYS A 142 -25.40 16.47 2.55
CA CYS A 142 -26.24 17.49 1.96
C CYS A 142 -26.83 18.43 3.01
N GLY A 143 -26.72 19.73 2.75
CA GLY A 143 -27.15 20.83 3.60
C GLY A 143 -26.12 21.25 4.65
N ASP A 144 -24.85 20.87 4.51
CA ASP A 144 -23.78 21.26 5.44
C ASP A 144 -23.05 22.56 5.03
N GLY A 145 -23.43 23.15 3.90
CA GLY A 145 -22.92 24.43 3.42
C GLY A 145 -21.73 24.33 2.48
N TYR A 146 -21.29 23.11 2.14
CA TYR A 146 -20.23 22.85 1.19
C TYR A 146 -20.76 22.03 0.03
N VAL A 147 -20.32 22.30 -1.20
CA VAL A 147 -20.61 21.40 -2.33
C VAL A 147 -19.61 20.26 -2.29
N ASN A 148 -20.02 19.15 -1.70
CA ASN A 148 -19.15 18.02 -1.38
C ASN A 148 -18.80 17.23 -2.65
N VAL A 149 -17.51 17.10 -2.93
CA VAL A 149 -16.95 16.32 -4.04
C VAL A 149 -16.04 15.22 -3.52
N SER A 150 -16.36 13.96 -3.81
CA SER A 150 -15.52 12.83 -3.35
C SER A 150 -14.03 13.03 -3.62
N PRO A 151 -13.16 12.58 -2.70
CA PRO A 151 -11.72 12.63 -2.89
C PRO A 151 -11.35 11.92 -4.20
N THR A 152 -10.47 12.55 -4.97
CA THR A 152 -10.13 12.18 -6.36
C THR A 152 -9.24 10.94 -6.49
N GLY A 153 -9.30 10.00 -5.53
CA GLY A 153 -8.34 8.89 -5.42
C GLY A 153 -8.93 7.56 -4.93
N ASP A 154 -8.13 6.49 -5.02
CA ASP A 154 -8.45 5.13 -4.55
C ASP A 154 -8.36 4.93 -3.03
N GLY A 155 -7.55 5.75 -2.36
CA GLY A 155 -7.20 5.58 -0.96
C GLY A 155 -6.25 4.41 -0.68
N PHE A 156 -5.56 3.86 -1.68
CA PHE A 156 -4.65 2.73 -1.46
C PHE A 156 -3.41 3.13 -0.64
N GLU A 157 -2.96 4.37 -0.81
CA GLU A 157 -1.80 4.98 -0.13
C GLU A 157 -1.91 5.07 1.40
N SER A 158 -3.09 4.80 1.96
CA SER A 158 -3.25 4.60 3.40
C SER A 158 -2.92 3.15 3.81
N GLY A 159 -2.22 2.37 2.99
CA GLY A 159 -1.86 0.99 3.26
C GLY A 159 -3.05 0.03 3.46
N GLY A 160 -4.26 0.37 2.98
CA GLY A 160 -5.46 -0.40 3.26
C GLY A 160 -6.69 0.00 2.43
N LEU A 161 -7.82 -0.67 2.69
CA LEU A 161 -9.08 -0.47 1.96
C LEU A 161 -10.16 0.25 2.79
N ALA A 162 -9.81 0.78 3.97
CA ALA A 162 -10.80 1.33 4.90
C ALA A 162 -11.43 2.66 4.43
N ARG A 163 -10.76 3.37 3.51
CA ARG A 163 -11.19 4.70 3.04
C ARG A 163 -12.43 4.69 2.17
N LEU A 164 -12.63 3.62 1.41
CA LEU A 164 -13.78 3.43 0.53
C LEU A 164 -14.47 2.12 0.87
N PRO A 165 -15.79 1.97 0.62
CA PRO A 165 -16.55 0.78 0.96
C PRO A 165 -16.26 -0.39 0.02
N TRP A 166 -15.00 -0.81 -0.05
CA TRP A 166 -14.53 -1.92 -0.86
C TRP A 166 -15.08 -3.25 -0.35
N SER A 167 -15.68 -4.02 -1.26
CA SER A 167 -15.98 -5.43 -1.10
C SER A 167 -14.97 -6.23 -1.89
N VAL A 168 -14.04 -6.89 -1.20
CA VAL A 168 -13.07 -7.80 -1.80
C VAL A 168 -13.41 -9.24 -1.43
N GLY A 169 -13.27 -10.17 -2.37
CA GLY A 169 -13.47 -11.59 -2.10
C GLY A 169 -12.57 -12.07 -0.94
N SER A 170 -13.10 -12.88 -0.02
CA SER A 170 -12.35 -13.40 1.13
C SER A 170 -11.47 -14.61 0.75
N GLY A 171 -10.30 -14.74 1.37
CA GLY A 171 -9.43 -15.93 1.23
C GLY A 171 -8.15 -15.65 0.44
N THR A 172 -7.43 -16.71 0.07
CA THR A 172 -6.08 -16.61 -0.55
C THR A 172 -6.06 -15.98 -1.94
N ASN A 173 -7.21 -15.89 -2.61
CA ASN A 173 -7.35 -15.24 -3.92
C ASN A 173 -7.96 -13.83 -3.84
N GLY A 174 -8.23 -13.32 -2.63
CA GLY A 174 -8.81 -12.00 -2.41
C GLY A 174 -7.92 -10.88 -2.94
N TRP A 175 -8.52 -9.72 -3.22
CA TRP A 175 -7.75 -8.53 -3.58
C TRP A 175 -7.22 -7.84 -2.33
N SER A 176 -5.98 -7.36 -2.37
CA SER A 176 -5.32 -6.71 -1.24
C SER A 176 -4.44 -5.55 -1.70
N VAL A 177 -4.27 -4.56 -0.83
CA VAL A 177 -3.29 -3.49 -1.04
C VAL A 177 -1.88 -4.05 -0.90
N LEU A 178 -1.00 -3.72 -1.85
CA LEU A 178 0.40 -4.10 -1.87
C LEU A 178 1.28 -2.85 -1.89
N ASP A 179 2.28 -2.85 -1.01
CA ASP A 179 3.32 -1.84 -0.90
C ASP A 179 4.40 -2.07 -1.96
N LEU A 180 4.40 -1.24 -3.02
CA LEU A 180 5.23 -1.37 -4.23
C LEU A 180 5.84 -0.02 -4.70
N PRO A 181 6.68 0.65 -3.89
CA PRO A 181 7.16 2.03 -4.13
C PRO A 181 7.98 2.21 -5.41
N ALA A 182 8.53 1.13 -5.97
CA ALA A 182 9.32 1.18 -7.19
C ALA A 182 8.49 0.94 -8.47
N THR A 183 7.28 0.39 -8.34
CA THR A 183 6.50 -0.11 -9.47
C THR A 183 5.03 0.30 -9.48
N ALA A 184 4.53 0.92 -8.41
CA ALA A 184 3.25 1.62 -8.43
C ALA A 184 3.26 2.71 -9.53
N HIS A 185 2.08 3.01 -10.07
CA HIS A 185 1.93 4.05 -11.08
C HIS A 185 2.01 5.44 -10.42
N GLY A 186 1.22 5.63 -9.38
CA GLY A 186 1.25 6.77 -8.46
C GLY A 186 1.68 6.30 -7.07
N GLY A 187 2.18 7.21 -6.25
CA GLY A 187 2.48 6.91 -4.84
C GLY A 187 3.33 5.65 -4.61
N ARG A 188 2.82 4.73 -3.79
CA ARG A 188 3.51 3.56 -3.28
C ARG A 188 2.64 2.31 -3.29
N ASP A 189 1.33 2.43 -3.08
CA ASP A 189 0.46 1.32 -2.77
C ASP A 189 -0.51 1.04 -3.93
N VAL A 190 -0.67 -0.24 -4.31
CA VAL A 190 -1.59 -0.65 -5.38
C VAL A 190 -2.61 -1.66 -4.89
N LEU A 191 -3.78 -1.73 -5.50
CA LEU A 191 -4.73 -2.81 -5.24
C LEU A 191 -4.52 -3.97 -6.21
N ALA A 192 -4.15 -5.15 -5.70
CA ALA A 192 -3.77 -6.30 -6.50
C ALA A 192 -4.66 -7.52 -6.26
N SER A 193 -4.91 -8.30 -7.31
CA SER A 193 -5.60 -9.60 -7.20
C SER A 193 -4.71 -10.65 -6.52
N GLY A 194 -5.29 -11.46 -5.62
CA GLY A 194 -4.57 -12.54 -4.93
C GLY A 194 -4.40 -13.85 -5.72
N ASN A 195 -4.80 -13.91 -6.99
CA ASN A 195 -4.82 -15.18 -7.75
C ASN A 195 -3.46 -15.66 -8.25
N ALA A 196 -2.36 -15.00 -7.86
CA ALA A 196 -1.03 -15.36 -8.31
C ALA A 196 -0.67 -16.81 -7.93
N GLY A 197 -0.34 -17.62 -8.93
CA GLY A 197 -0.02 -19.03 -8.77
C GLY A 197 -1.23 -19.93 -8.52
N LEU A 198 -2.46 -19.40 -8.59
CA LEU A 198 -3.69 -20.16 -8.45
C LEU A 198 -4.27 -20.55 -9.82
N HIS A 199 -5.27 -21.43 -9.81
CA HIS A 199 -5.84 -22.06 -11.01
C HIS A 199 -7.35 -22.20 -10.80
N SER A 200 -8.15 -22.07 -11.85
CA SER A 200 -9.63 -22.21 -11.79
C SER A 200 -10.26 -21.32 -10.71
N THR A 201 -9.75 -20.10 -10.56
CA THR A 201 -10.20 -19.16 -9.54
C THR A 201 -10.80 -17.92 -10.17
N THR A 202 -11.75 -17.29 -9.48
CA THR A 202 -12.22 -15.94 -9.82
C THR A 202 -12.25 -15.13 -8.54
N SER A 203 -11.75 -13.91 -8.61
CA SER A 203 -11.75 -12.96 -7.50
C SER A 203 -12.16 -11.59 -8.00
N TYR A 204 -12.57 -10.73 -7.08
CA TYR A 204 -12.95 -9.37 -7.41
C TYR A 204 -12.61 -8.39 -6.28
N ALA A 205 -12.50 -7.13 -6.69
CA ALA A 205 -12.69 -5.95 -5.87
C ALA A 205 -13.91 -5.19 -6.41
N GLU A 206 -14.83 -4.82 -5.54
CA GLU A 206 -16.08 -4.17 -5.90
C GLU A 206 -16.33 -2.95 -5.01
N LEU A 207 -16.88 -1.91 -5.62
CA LEU A 207 -17.18 -0.63 -4.98
C LEU A 207 -18.55 -0.15 -5.45
N SER A 208 -19.43 0.21 -4.51
CA SER A 208 -20.75 0.77 -4.82
C SER A 208 -20.83 2.21 -4.34
N LEU A 209 -21.03 3.15 -5.27
CA LEU A 209 -21.07 4.59 -5.02
C LEU A 209 -22.14 5.27 -5.87
N THR A 210 -22.56 6.47 -5.46
CA THR A 210 -23.51 7.30 -6.21
C THR A 210 -22.76 8.41 -6.93
N ALA A 211 -22.74 8.41 -8.25
CA ALA A 211 -22.25 9.54 -9.03
C ALA A 211 -23.30 10.67 -8.98
N GLY A 212 -22.94 11.84 -8.45
CA GLY A 212 -23.87 12.95 -8.23
C GLY A 212 -24.36 13.55 -9.55
N THR A 213 -23.41 14.03 -10.37
CA THR A 213 -23.69 14.60 -11.70
C THR A 213 -23.37 13.66 -12.86
N GLY A 214 -22.95 12.43 -12.56
CA GLY A 214 -22.21 11.59 -13.51
C GLY A 214 -20.79 12.11 -13.73
N GLY A 215 -20.05 11.45 -14.62
CA GLY A 215 -18.66 11.80 -14.88
C GLY A 215 -17.89 10.65 -15.51
N GLN A 216 -16.62 10.50 -15.13
CA GLN A 216 -15.81 9.36 -15.54
C GLN A 216 -15.29 8.62 -14.32
N ILE A 217 -15.25 7.29 -14.43
CA ILE A 217 -14.38 6.47 -13.60
C ILE A 217 -13.12 6.16 -14.41
N CYS A 218 -11.95 6.46 -13.85
CA CYS A 218 -10.66 6.19 -14.48
C CYS A 218 -9.76 5.41 -13.53
N PHE A 219 -8.94 4.52 -14.04
CA PHE A 219 -7.91 3.85 -13.27
C PHE A 219 -6.76 3.41 -14.17
N TRP A 220 -5.59 3.29 -13.58
CA TRP A 220 -4.46 2.63 -14.22
C TRP A 220 -4.48 1.15 -13.88
N TYR A 221 -4.14 0.31 -14.85
CA TYR A 221 -4.00 -1.12 -14.63
C TYR A 221 -2.74 -1.67 -15.28
N ARG A 222 -2.17 -2.70 -14.66
CA ARG A 222 -1.13 -3.54 -15.24
C ARG A 222 -1.30 -4.96 -14.72
N GLY A 223 -0.67 -5.90 -15.39
CA GLY A 223 -0.70 -7.30 -14.97
C GLY A 223 -0.24 -8.22 -16.06
N SER A 224 -0.15 -9.49 -15.74
CA SER A 224 0.15 -10.50 -16.74
C SER A 224 -0.64 -11.76 -16.46
N SER A 225 -1.20 -12.32 -17.52
CA SER A 225 -1.93 -13.57 -17.48
C SER A 225 -1.72 -14.39 -18.74
N GLU A 226 -2.27 -15.59 -18.76
CA GLU A 226 -2.35 -16.42 -19.96
C GLU A 226 -3.15 -15.69 -21.07
N SER A 227 -2.62 -15.65 -22.30
CA SER A 227 -3.35 -15.05 -23.42
C SER A 227 -4.58 -15.89 -23.77
N SER A 228 -5.74 -15.25 -23.87
CA SER A 228 -7.02 -15.86 -24.25
C SER A 228 -7.66 -16.84 -23.26
N TYR A 229 -7.06 -17.06 -22.08
CA TYR A 229 -7.51 -18.05 -21.09
C TYR A 229 -7.86 -17.40 -19.76
N ASP A 230 -6.94 -16.60 -19.25
CA ASP A 230 -7.15 -15.77 -18.06
C ASP A 230 -7.65 -14.38 -18.47
N TYR A 231 -8.54 -13.80 -17.68
CA TYR A 231 -9.15 -12.51 -18.01
C TYR A 231 -9.21 -11.58 -16.81
N PHE A 232 -8.69 -10.38 -17.01
CA PHE A 232 -9.01 -9.21 -16.21
C PHE A 232 -10.17 -8.45 -16.84
N ARG A 233 -11.19 -8.16 -16.03
CA ARG A 233 -12.41 -7.51 -16.48
C ARG A 233 -12.79 -6.35 -15.57
N PHE A 234 -13.31 -5.29 -16.18
CA PHE A 234 -13.97 -4.21 -15.46
C PHE A 234 -15.44 -4.16 -15.85
N ARG A 235 -16.32 -4.08 -14.86
CA ARG A 235 -17.78 -4.05 -15.02
C ARG A 235 -18.38 -2.83 -14.32
N VAL A 236 -19.38 -2.24 -14.96
CA VAL A 236 -20.25 -1.21 -14.38
C VAL A 236 -21.67 -1.75 -14.39
N ASP A 237 -22.31 -1.82 -13.22
CA ASP A 237 -23.66 -2.38 -13.04
C ASP A 237 -23.81 -3.80 -13.62
N GLY A 238 -22.75 -4.60 -13.50
CA GLY A 238 -22.65 -5.96 -14.05
C GLY A 238 -22.30 -6.03 -15.55
N ALA A 239 -22.44 -4.94 -16.30
CA ALA A 239 -22.07 -4.88 -17.72
C ALA A 239 -20.56 -4.73 -17.91
N GLU A 240 -19.96 -5.58 -18.73
CA GLU A 240 -18.52 -5.57 -19.03
C GLU A 240 -18.13 -4.37 -19.90
N GLN A 241 -17.18 -3.57 -19.43
CA GLN A 241 -16.66 -2.40 -20.13
C GLN A 241 -15.20 -2.56 -20.57
N LEU A 242 -14.44 -3.42 -19.88
CA LEU A 242 -13.06 -3.77 -20.21
C LEU A 242 -12.87 -5.28 -20.08
N SER A 243 -12.10 -5.85 -21.00
CA SER A 243 -11.66 -7.25 -20.96
C SER A 243 -10.25 -7.36 -21.54
N ARG A 244 -9.34 -7.94 -20.76
CA ARG A 244 -7.92 -8.07 -21.11
C ARG A 244 -7.43 -9.45 -20.73
N SER A 245 -6.64 -10.05 -21.63
CA SER A 245 -5.92 -11.31 -21.42
C SER A 245 -4.53 -11.20 -22.01
N GLY A 246 -3.55 -11.91 -21.45
CA GLY A 246 -2.15 -11.81 -21.83
C GLY A 246 -1.35 -10.87 -20.93
N SER A 247 -0.19 -10.41 -21.43
CA SER A 247 0.78 -9.64 -20.65
C SER A 247 0.68 -8.13 -20.92
N TYR A 248 0.41 -7.35 -19.88
CA TYR A 248 0.32 -5.90 -19.83
C TYR A 248 1.26 -5.37 -18.73
N THR A 249 2.57 -5.46 -18.96
CA THR A 249 3.59 -5.08 -17.98
C THR A 249 3.82 -3.58 -17.84
N THR A 250 3.22 -2.78 -18.73
CA THR A 250 3.22 -1.32 -18.65
C THR A 250 1.86 -0.85 -18.16
N TRP A 251 1.86 0.08 -17.20
CA TRP A 251 0.64 0.74 -16.74
C TRP A 251 -0.13 1.34 -17.90
N THR A 252 -1.41 0.99 -17.98
CA THR A 252 -2.33 1.44 -19.02
C THR A 252 -3.52 2.09 -18.35
N ASN A 253 -3.86 3.30 -18.78
CA ASN A 253 -5.02 4.00 -18.27
C ASN A 253 -6.30 3.52 -18.98
N PHE A 254 -7.38 3.37 -18.21
CA PHE A 254 -8.72 3.14 -18.73
C PHE A 254 -9.69 4.12 -18.07
N CYS A 255 -10.59 4.70 -18.87
CA CYS A 255 -11.65 5.58 -18.40
C CYS A 255 -12.98 5.16 -19.00
N TYR A 256 -14.05 5.26 -18.22
CA TYR A 256 -15.42 4.99 -18.64
C TYR A 256 -16.37 6.07 -18.16
N ALA A 257 -17.26 6.54 -19.05
CA ALA A 257 -18.25 7.55 -18.71
C ALA A 257 -19.45 6.92 -17.99
N VAL A 258 -19.88 7.52 -16.89
CA VAL A 258 -21.00 7.05 -16.05
C VAL A 258 -22.03 8.17 -15.91
N ALA A 259 -23.30 7.77 -15.89
CA ALA A 259 -24.40 8.70 -15.67
C ALA A 259 -24.47 9.11 -14.19
N ALA A 260 -25.33 10.08 -13.89
CA ALA A 260 -25.72 10.34 -12.50
C ALA A 260 -26.54 9.17 -11.95
N GLY A 261 -26.31 8.81 -10.69
CA GLY A 261 -27.02 7.74 -10.00
C GLY A 261 -26.11 6.76 -9.27
N ALA A 262 -26.74 5.79 -8.60
CA ALA A 262 -26.04 4.71 -7.92
C ALA A 262 -25.47 3.71 -8.93
N HIS A 263 -24.19 3.38 -8.77
CA HIS A 263 -23.46 2.47 -9.63
C HIS A 263 -22.62 1.48 -8.81
N THR A 264 -22.44 0.29 -9.36
CA THR A 264 -21.48 -0.71 -8.86
C THR A 264 -20.34 -0.90 -9.85
N TYR A 265 -19.12 -0.71 -9.37
CA TYR A 265 -17.86 -0.87 -10.10
C TYR A 265 -17.17 -2.14 -9.64
N ARG A 266 -16.88 -3.07 -10.57
CA ARG A 266 -16.21 -4.34 -10.24
C ARG A 266 -14.99 -4.54 -11.12
N TRP A 267 -13.84 -4.75 -10.47
CA TRP A 267 -12.63 -5.28 -11.06
C TRP A 267 -12.56 -6.77 -10.74
N GLU A 268 -12.44 -7.60 -11.76
CA GLU A 268 -12.49 -9.06 -11.64
C GLU A 268 -11.27 -9.66 -12.34
N TYR A 269 -10.63 -10.64 -11.69
CA TYR A 269 -9.61 -11.46 -12.33
C TYR A 269 -10.02 -12.94 -12.24
N SER A 270 -10.18 -13.56 -13.40
CA SER A 270 -10.56 -14.97 -13.54
C SER A 270 -9.43 -15.75 -14.19
N LYS A 271 -9.03 -16.85 -13.55
CA LYS A 271 -8.03 -17.80 -14.03
C LYS A 271 -8.64 -19.11 -14.49
N ASP A 272 -8.05 -19.69 -15.52
CA ASP A 272 -8.43 -21.01 -16.03
C ASP A 272 -7.57 -22.16 -15.45
N GLY A 273 -7.65 -23.35 -16.05
CA GLY A 273 -7.19 -24.61 -15.48
C GLY A 273 -5.70 -24.95 -15.65
N SER A 274 -4.85 -24.16 -16.32
CA SER A 274 -3.44 -24.56 -16.51
C SER A 274 -2.51 -23.39 -16.84
N VAL A 275 -1.27 -23.49 -16.31
CA VAL A 275 -0.11 -22.63 -16.59
C VAL A 275 -0.17 -21.24 -15.94
N ASN A 276 0.99 -20.82 -15.40
CA ASN A 276 1.20 -19.51 -14.80
C ASN A 276 2.28 -18.81 -15.63
N SER A 277 2.05 -17.57 -16.05
CA SER A 277 3.06 -16.78 -16.75
C SER A 277 3.12 -15.35 -16.19
N GLY A 278 4.33 -14.80 -16.08
CA GLY A 278 4.58 -13.48 -15.48
C GLY A 278 4.25 -13.41 -13.98
N GLU A 279 3.76 -12.25 -13.51
CA GLU A 279 3.33 -12.01 -12.12
C GLU A 279 2.01 -12.72 -11.77
N ASP A 280 1.30 -13.20 -12.79
CA ASP A 280 0.07 -13.98 -12.69
C ASP A 280 -1.05 -13.30 -11.87
N ARG A 281 -1.11 -11.98 -11.97
CA ARG A 281 -2.05 -11.12 -11.27
C ARG A 281 -2.30 -9.86 -12.08
N TYR A 282 -3.39 -9.18 -11.74
CA TYR A 282 -3.64 -7.81 -12.16
C TYR A 282 -3.65 -6.88 -10.96
N MET A 283 -3.20 -5.65 -11.21
CA MET A 283 -3.15 -4.56 -10.26
C MET A 283 -3.88 -3.36 -10.86
N ILE A 284 -4.53 -2.60 -9.99
CA ILE A 284 -5.06 -1.28 -10.31
C ILE A 284 -4.48 -0.24 -9.38
N ASP A 285 -4.40 0.99 -9.88
CA ASP A 285 -3.80 2.13 -9.20
C ASP A 285 -4.38 3.45 -9.73
N ASP A 286 -4.19 4.53 -9.00
CA ASP A 286 -4.67 5.88 -9.31
C ASP A 286 -6.15 5.90 -9.74
N LEU A 287 -7.03 5.29 -8.93
CA LEU A 287 -8.47 5.27 -9.18
C LEU A 287 -9.06 6.67 -9.02
N GLN A 288 -9.61 7.20 -10.10
CA GLN A 288 -10.40 8.42 -10.09
C GLN A 288 -11.87 8.05 -10.17
N LEU A 289 -12.59 8.39 -9.12
CA LEU A 289 -14.03 8.16 -9.05
C LEU A 289 -14.79 9.28 -9.77
N PRO A 290 -15.97 8.99 -10.34
CA PRO A 290 -16.84 10.04 -10.82
C PRO A 290 -17.21 10.95 -9.64
N PRO A 291 -17.46 12.25 -9.87
CA PRO A 291 -17.87 13.16 -8.82
C PRO A 291 -19.10 12.60 -8.11
N SER A 292 -18.90 12.19 -6.87
CA SER A 292 -19.97 11.84 -5.96
C SER A 292 -19.99 12.89 -4.91
N LEU A 293 -21.00 13.75 -4.94
CA LEU A 293 -21.98 13.79 -3.85
C LEU A 293 -23.00 14.88 -4.14
N GLU A 294 -22.57 16.09 -4.55
CA GLU A 294 -23.48 17.23 -4.64
C GLU A 294 -23.32 18.02 -5.94
N ALA A 295 -24.45 18.35 -6.57
CA ALA A 295 -24.47 19.29 -7.70
C ALA A 295 -24.57 20.74 -7.20
N CYS A 296 -25.13 20.94 -6.00
CA CYS A 296 -25.25 22.20 -5.30
C CYS A 296 -25.51 21.93 -3.81
N ASP A 297 -25.24 22.91 -2.95
CA ASP A 297 -25.58 22.90 -1.53
C ASP A 297 -25.90 24.36 -1.15
N ASP A 298 -27.05 24.59 -0.53
CA ASP A 298 -27.50 25.91 -0.08
C ASP A 298 -27.57 26.03 1.46
N GLY A 299 -26.85 25.16 2.15
CA GLY A 299 -26.73 25.10 3.60
C GLY A 299 -27.94 24.50 4.31
N ASN A 300 -28.85 23.86 3.57
CA ASN A 300 -29.97 23.13 4.16
C ASN A 300 -30.50 22.02 3.21
N THR A 301 -31.60 21.36 3.59
CA THR A 301 -32.21 20.26 2.80
C THR A 301 -33.66 20.55 2.45
N THR A 302 -34.07 21.82 2.37
CA THR A 302 -35.46 22.23 2.13
C THR A 302 -35.72 22.28 0.63
N PRO A 303 -36.65 21.49 0.09
CA PRO A 303 -36.97 21.62 -1.32
C PRO A 303 -37.63 22.98 -1.65
N GLY A 304 -37.27 23.55 -2.79
CA GLY A 304 -37.82 24.76 -3.41
C GLY A 304 -37.03 26.05 -3.21
N ASP A 305 -35.84 26.02 -2.63
CA ASP A 305 -35.02 27.21 -2.33
C ASP A 305 -33.66 27.27 -3.06
N GLY A 306 -33.36 26.27 -3.88
CA GLY A 306 -32.19 26.26 -4.76
C GLY A 306 -31.65 24.85 -4.99
N CYS A 307 -31.56 24.07 -3.91
CA CYS A 307 -31.12 22.68 -3.91
C CYS A 307 -32.15 21.76 -3.24
N ASP A 308 -32.40 20.59 -3.84
CA ASP A 308 -33.29 19.61 -3.24
C ASP A 308 -32.65 18.91 -2.03
N GLU A 309 -33.44 18.08 -1.33
CA GLU A 309 -32.98 17.29 -0.16
C GLU A 309 -31.86 16.28 -0.47
N PHE A 310 -31.48 16.14 -1.75
CA PHE A 310 -30.41 15.29 -2.25
C PHE A 310 -29.30 16.11 -2.91
N CYS A 311 -29.25 17.43 -2.69
CA CYS A 311 -28.24 18.36 -3.18
C CYS A 311 -28.13 18.36 -4.71
N ARG A 312 -29.30 18.39 -5.36
CA ARG A 312 -29.47 18.57 -6.81
C ARG A 312 -30.14 19.92 -7.06
N LEU A 313 -29.74 20.56 -8.14
CA LEU A 313 -30.36 21.81 -8.59
C LEU A 313 -31.84 21.57 -8.94
N GLU A 314 -32.71 22.46 -8.45
CA GLU A 314 -34.17 22.45 -8.68
C GLU A 314 -34.63 23.32 -9.85
#